data_AF-A0A139AF22-F1
#
_entry.id   AF-A0A139AF22-F1
#
_cell.length_a   1.000
_cell.length_b   1.000
_cell.length_c   1.000
_cell.angle_alpha   90.00
_cell.angle_beta   90.00
_cell.angle_gamma   90.00
#
_symmetry.space_group_name_H-M   'P 1'
#
loop_
_entity.id
_entity.type
_entity.pdbx_description
1 polymer ?
#
loop_
_entity_poly.entity_id
_entity_poly.type
_entity_poly.pdbx_seq_one_letter_code
_entity_poly.pdbx_strand_id
1 'polypeptide(L)'
;MRVIGIWAAVKGNKGQAEAFSAEVLDSLLKQNPAYIDFFPNADHIPAFVVMDALTHQAANMQRSKDDRRNAIAELVWLGAKHARYWKVGDAEIRGVIVAVLHTFSIHQAWAPGGAKDLLAVRSLICEMVAVMCRGLVSDAKELTEVKARIQDMKDKVIGKLGKQAPRKKERECKMM
;
A
#
# COMPACT_ATOMS: atom_id res chain seq x y z
N MET A 1 -9.63 -4.26 11.47
CA MET A 1 -8.63 -3.29 11.97
C MET A 1 -9.15 -1.86 11.85
N ARG A 2 -8.95 -1.01 12.86
CA ARG A 2 -9.41 0.40 12.87
C ARG A 2 -8.97 1.19 11.63
N VAL A 3 -7.70 1.07 11.22
CA VAL A 3 -7.16 1.80 10.05
C VAL A 3 -7.85 1.43 8.72
N ILE A 4 -8.24 0.16 8.54
CA ILE A 4 -9.02 -0.26 7.35
C ILE A 4 -10.37 0.44 7.33
N GLY A 5 -11.04 0.55 8.49
CA GLY A 5 -12.33 1.24 8.60
C GLY A 5 -12.21 2.74 8.32
N ILE A 6 -11.17 3.38 8.86
CA ILE A 6 -10.88 4.80 8.62
C ILE A 6 -10.71 5.06 7.13
N TRP A 7 -9.82 4.30 6.46
CA TRP A 7 -9.55 4.50 5.04
C TRP A 7 -10.76 4.17 4.16
N ALA A 8 -11.53 3.13 4.51
CA ALA A 8 -12.77 2.81 3.81
C ALA A 8 -13.80 3.95 3.89
N ALA A 9 -13.88 4.66 5.01
CA ALA A 9 -14.74 5.83 5.16
C ALA A 9 -14.29 7.01 4.28
N VAL A 10 -12.98 7.29 4.24
CA VAL A 10 -12.40 8.31 3.35
C VAL A 10 -12.67 7.97 1.88
N LYS A 11 -12.42 6.71 1.48
CA LYS A 11 -12.63 6.23 0.10
C LYS A 11 -14.10 6.16 -0.31
N GLY A 12 -14.98 5.87 0.64
CA GLY A 12 -16.43 5.78 0.40
C GLY A 12 -17.11 7.12 0.17
N ASN A 13 -16.41 8.24 0.42
CA ASN A 13 -16.94 9.58 0.25
C ASN A 13 -16.38 10.22 -1.04
N LYS A 14 -17.29 10.62 -1.95
CA LYS A 14 -16.94 11.08 -3.29
C LYS A 14 -16.03 12.31 -3.22
N GLY A 15 -14.83 12.23 -3.81
CA GLY A 15 -13.87 13.33 -3.87
C GLY A 15 -12.94 13.45 -2.66
N GLN A 16 -13.19 12.73 -1.55
CA GLN A 16 -12.32 12.81 -0.37
C GLN A 16 -10.99 12.09 -0.56
N ALA A 17 -10.98 10.99 -1.31
CA ALA A 17 -9.75 10.26 -1.61
C ALA A 17 -8.80 11.08 -2.49
N GLU A 18 -9.35 11.78 -3.48
CA GLU A 18 -8.63 12.69 -4.37
C GLU A 18 -8.14 13.92 -3.61
N ALA A 19 -9.00 14.55 -2.81
CA ALA A 19 -8.65 15.69 -1.96
C ALA A 19 -7.54 15.34 -0.96
N PHE A 20 -7.69 14.22 -0.22
CA PHE A 20 -6.67 13.71 0.68
C PHE A 20 -5.32 13.59 -0.03
N SER A 21 -5.33 13.02 -1.23
CA SER A 21 -4.08 12.74 -1.92
C SER A 21 -3.42 14.01 -2.46
N ALA A 22 -4.23 14.96 -2.97
CA ALA A 22 -3.75 16.26 -3.41
C ALA A 22 -3.12 17.04 -2.24
N GLU A 23 -3.73 17.00 -1.06
CA GLU A 23 -3.21 17.65 0.14
C GLU A 23 -1.95 17.00 0.69
N VAL A 24 -1.83 15.67 0.61
CA VAL A 24 -0.55 14.99 0.93
C VAL A 24 0.55 15.49 0.00
N LEU A 25 0.28 15.59 -1.30
CA LEU A 25 1.27 16.08 -2.26
C LEU A 25 1.64 17.54 -1.99
N ASP A 26 0.66 18.41 -1.74
CA ASP A 26 0.90 19.80 -1.37
C ASP A 26 1.74 19.93 -0.09
N SER A 27 1.41 19.17 0.96
CA SER A 27 2.19 19.10 2.20
C SER A 27 3.63 18.62 1.96
N LEU A 28 3.81 17.62 1.10
CA LEU A 28 5.11 17.06 0.77
C LEU A 28 5.99 18.08 0.01
N LEU A 29 5.42 18.77 -0.98
CA LEU A 29 6.13 19.77 -1.78
C LEU A 29 6.43 21.05 -1.00
N LYS A 30 5.57 21.44 -0.04
CA LYS A 30 5.84 22.54 0.90
C LYS A 30 7.01 22.23 1.83
N GLN A 31 7.19 20.96 2.21
CA GLN A 31 8.34 20.54 3.02
C GLN A 31 9.62 20.48 2.18
N ASN A 32 9.54 19.94 0.97
CA ASN A 32 10.66 19.88 0.04
C ASN A 32 10.18 19.88 -1.43
N PRO A 33 10.33 21.01 -2.15
CA PRO A 33 9.90 21.13 -3.54
C PRO A 33 10.59 20.14 -4.49
N ALA A 34 11.81 19.68 -4.16
CA ALA A 34 12.55 18.72 -4.99
C ALA A 34 11.83 17.37 -5.11
N TYR A 35 10.85 17.07 -4.26
CA TYR A 35 10.08 15.84 -4.37
C TYR A 35 9.21 15.77 -5.64
N ILE A 36 8.99 16.88 -6.34
CA ILE A 36 8.26 16.88 -7.61
C ILE A 36 8.92 15.98 -8.67
N ASP A 37 10.25 15.84 -8.63
CA ASP A 37 11.02 15.05 -9.60
C ASP A 37 10.71 13.54 -9.49
N PHE A 38 10.16 13.09 -8.35
CA PHE A 38 9.72 11.70 -8.16
C PHE A 38 8.31 11.44 -8.70
N PHE A 39 7.56 12.46 -9.11
CA PHE A 39 6.16 12.37 -9.52
C PHE A 39 5.94 12.88 -10.95
N PRO A 40 6.38 12.11 -11.98
CA PRO A 40 6.28 12.53 -13.38
C PRO A 40 4.83 12.63 -13.90
N ASN A 41 3.87 11.99 -13.23
CA ASN A 41 2.45 12.06 -13.57
C ASN A 41 1.65 12.61 -12.38
N ALA A 42 1.13 13.83 -12.52
CA ALA A 42 0.30 14.48 -11.50
C ALA A 42 -1.02 13.72 -11.21
N ASP A 43 -1.51 12.93 -12.18
CA ASP A 43 -2.77 12.19 -12.08
C ASP A 43 -2.69 10.91 -11.24
N HIS A 44 -1.47 10.43 -10.97
CA HIS A 44 -1.24 9.27 -10.10
C HIS A 44 -0.96 9.75 -8.69
N ILE A 45 -2.00 10.16 -7.97
CA ILE A 45 -1.78 10.78 -6.67
C ILE A 45 -1.18 9.75 -5.69
N PRO A 46 0.07 9.92 -5.23
CA PRO A 46 0.82 8.84 -4.57
C PRO A 46 0.19 8.35 -3.28
N ALA A 47 -0.42 9.27 -2.53
CA ALA A 47 -0.98 8.97 -1.21
C ALA A 47 -2.17 8.00 -1.26
N PHE A 48 -3.01 8.09 -2.29
CA PHE A 48 -4.12 7.14 -2.48
C PHE A 48 -3.60 5.72 -2.65
N VAL A 49 -2.63 5.54 -3.56
CA VAL A 49 -2.01 4.25 -3.86
C VAL A 49 -1.30 3.71 -2.62
N VAL A 50 -0.58 4.58 -1.90
CA VAL A 50 0.09 4.24 -0.64
C VAL A 50 -0.92 3.76 0.40
N MET A 51 -2.00 4.48 0.63
CA MET A 51 -3.01 4.12 1.64
C MET A 51 -3.80 2.86 1.27
N ASP A 52 -4.14 2.66 -0.01
CA ASP A 52 -4.73 1.40 -0.48
C ASP A 52 -3.78 0.22 -0.27
N ALA A 53 -2.49 0.38 -0.61
CA ALA A 53 -1.48 -0.65 -0.39
C ALA A 53 -1.29 -0.95 1.11
N LEU A 54 -1.17 0.07 1.96
CA LEU A 54 -1.04 -0.08 3.41
C LEU A 54 -2.24 -0.84 4.01
N THR A 55 -3.46 -0.48 3.62
CA THR A 55 -4.65 -1.16 4.15
C THR A 55 -4.79 -2.59 3.64
N HIS A 56 -4.41 -2.85 2.39
CA HIS A 56 -4.32 -4.20 1.84
C HIS A 56 -3.32 -5.07 2.62
N GLN A 57 -2.10 -4.58 2.82
CA GLN A 57 -1.07 -5.31 3.55
C GLN A 57 -1.48 -5.56 5.00
N ALA A 58 -2.14 -4.60 5.62
CA ALA A 58 -2.58 -4.73 6.99
C ALA A 58 -3.69 -5.77 7.14
N ALA A 59 -4.58 -5.87 6.15
CA ALA A 59 -5.56 -6.94 6.09
C ALA A 59 -4.88 -8.31 5.97
N ASN A 60 -3.86 -8.45 5.11
CA ASN A 60 -3.11 -9.70 4.95
C ASN A 60 -2.38 -10.10 6.23
N MET A 61 -1.77 -9.16 6.96
CA MET A 61 -1.08 -9.43 8.23
C MET A 61 -1.98 -10.01 9.34
N GLN A 62 -3.30 -9.82 9.22
CA GLN A 62 -4.31 -10.29 10.18
C GLN A 62 -4.97 -11.62 9.80
N ARG A 63 -4.92 -12.03 8.53
CA ARG A 63 -5.66 -13.21 8.03
C ARG A 63 -5.07 -14.53 8.50
N SER A 64 -3.77 -14.72 8.31
CA SER A 64 -3.08 -15.95 8.70
C SER A 64 -1.58 -15.71 8.89
N LYS A 65 -0.89 -16.68 9.51
CA LYS A 65 0.58 -16.61 9.64
C LYS A 65 1.27 -16.57 8.27
N ASP A 66 0.73 -17.29 7.29
CA ASP A 66 1.32 -17.35 5.96
C ASP A 66 1.06 -16.07 5.16
N ASP A 67 -0.14 -15.48 5.26
CA ASP A 67 -0.45 -14.18 4.67
C ASP A 67 0.40 -13.06 5.29
N ARG A 68 0.66 -13.11 6.60
CA ARG A 68 1.57 -12.18 7.27
C ARG A 68 2.99 -12.28 6.71
N ARG A 69 3.51 -13.50 6.53
CA ARG A 69 4.84 -13.71 5.94
C ARG A 69 4.90 -13.16 4.52
N ASN A 70 3.84 -13.36 3.75
CA ASN A 70 3.75 -12.86 2.38
C ASN A 70 3.71 -11.32 2.35
N ALA A 71 2.90 -10.70 3.21
CA ALA A 71 2.85 -9.25 3.36
C ALA A 71 4.21 -8.64 3.71
N ILE A 72 4.94 -9.25 4.65
CA ILE A 72 6.30 -8.85 5.01
C ILE A 72 7.24 -8.98 3.80
N ALA A 73 7.20 -10.10 3.08
CA ALA A 73 8.04 -10.31 1.91
C ALA A 73 7.77 -9.26 0.81
N GLU A 74 6.49 -8.95 0.55
CA GLU A 74 6.10 -7.91 -0.40
C GLU A 74 6.60 -6.52 0.02
N LEU A 75 6.50 -6.16 1.31
CA LEU A 75 7.00 -4.88 1.82
C LEU A 75 8.53 -4.78 1.72
N VAL A 76 9.26 -5.84 2.08
CA VAL A 76 10.73 -5.88 1.90
C VAL A 76 11.10 -5.71 0.44
N TRP A 77 10.41 -6.42 -0.46
CA TRP A 77 10.66 -6.30 -1.90
C TRP A 77 10.32 -4.91 -2.45
N LEU A 78 9.24 -4.30 -1.94
CA LEU A 78 8.84 -2.96 -2.30
C LEU A 78 9.91 -1.94 -1.88
N GLY A 79 10.45 -2.05 -0.67
CA GLY A 79 11.57 -1.22 -0.22
C GLY A 79 12.80 -1.37 -1.11
N ALA A 80 13.21 -2.61 -1.41
CA ALA A 80 14.32 -2.87 -2.31
C ALA A 80 14.13 -2.26 -3.71
N LYS A 81 12.88 -2.27 -4.22
CA LYS A 81 12.56 -1.63 -5.49
C LYS A 81 12.74 -0.11 -5.45
N HIS A 82 12.27 0.53 -4.38
CA HIS A 82 12.43 1.98 -4.18
C HIS A 82 13.90 2.39 -4.19
N ALA A 83 14.76 1.69 -3.44
CA ALA A 83 16.20 1.98 -3.45
C ALA A 83 16.85 1.74 -4.83
N ARG A 84 16.59 0.57 -5.44
CA ARG A 84 17.38 0.10 -6.58
C ARG A 84 16.93 0.72 -7.91
N TYR A 85 15.62 0.83 -8.13
CA TYR A 85 15.05 1.28 -9.41
C TYR A 85 14.63 2.74 -9.39
N TRP A 86 14.16 3.26 -8.25
CA TRP A 86 13.64 4.63 -8.15
C TRP A 86 14.57 5.59 -7.41
N LYS A 87 15.71 5.10 -6.90
CA LYS A 87 16.69 5.90 -6.14
C LYS A 87 16.08 6.64 -4.94
N VAL A 88 15.03 6.06 -4.38
CA VAL A 88 14.32 6.56 -3.19
C VAL A 88 14.96 5.94 -1.95
N GLY A 89 15.43 6.78 -1.03
CA GLY A 89 16.03 6.38 0.24
C GLY A 89 15.07 6.47 1.42
N ASP A 90 15.62 6.24 2.63
CA ASP A 90 14.86 6.31 3.90
C ASP A 90 14.29 7.72 4.14
N ALA A 91 15.01 8.77 3.75
CA ALA A 91 14.58 10.15 3.93
C ALA A 91 13.31 10.47 3.12
N GLU A 92 13.29 10.09 1.84
CA GLU A 92 12.14 10.29 0.95
C GLU A 92 10.91 9.52 1.46
N ILE A 93 11.09 8.27 1.88
CA ILE A 93 10.00 7.45 2.42
C ILE A 93 9.42 8.11 3.67
N ARG A 94 10.27 8.57 4.60
CA ARG A 94 9.82 9.29 5.80
C ARG A 94 9.10 10.59 5.47
N GLY A 95 9.57 11.35 4.48
CA GLY A 95 8.92 12.58 4.02
C GLY A 95 7.46 12.35 3.61
N VAL A 96 7.22 11.33 2.77
CA VAL A 96 5.86 10.93 2.35
C VAL A 96 4.99 10.57 3.56
N ILE A 97 5.53 9.82 4.52
CA ILE A 97 4.78 9.43 5.73
C ILE A 97 4.43 10.64 6.61
N VAL A 98 5.38 11.56 6.79
CA VAL A 98 5.12 12.79 7.55
C VAL A 98 4.02 13.60 6.88
N ALA A 99 4.05 13.73 5.55
CA ALA A 99 2.99 14.39 4.80
C ALA A 99 1.63 13.69 5.00
N VAL A 100 1.56 12.36 4.86
CA VAL A 100 0.33 11.56 5.10
C VAL A 100 -0.23 11.80 6.51
N LEU A 101 0.62 11.72 7.54
CA LEU A 101 0.18 11.89 8.93
C LEU A 101 -0.24 13.33 9.23
N HIS A 102 0.46 14.31 8.65
CA HIS A 102 0.08 15.71 8.76
C HIS A 102 -1.31 15.93 8.16
N THR A 103 -1.55 15.44 6.94
CA THR A 103 -2.83 15.54 6.25
C THR A 103 -3.97 14.89 7.05
N PHE A 104 -3.74 13.71 7.65
CA PHE A 104 -4.70 13.14 8.61
C PHE A 104 -4.96 14.03 9.85
N SER A 105 -3.92 14.70 10.36
CA SER A 105 -4.02 15.48 11.61
C SER A 105 -4.81 16.79 11.47
N ILE A 106 -4.85 17.38 10.27
CA ILE A 106 -5.51 18.66 10.03
C ILE A 106 -6.99 18.50 9.65
N HIS A 107 -7.44 17.30 9.27
CA HIS A 107 -8.84 17.00 8.94
C HIS A 107 -9.46 15.98 9.89
N GLN A 108 -10.29 16.46 10.83
CA GLN A 108 -11.07 15.58 11.73
C GLN A 108 -12.01 14.63 10.97
N ALA A 109 -12.46 15.03 9.78
CA ALA A 109 -13.30 14.19 8.92
C ALA A 109 -12.63 12.87 8.52
N TRP A 110 -11.29 12.82 8.49
CA TRP A 110 -10.52 11.63 8.12
C TRP A 110 -10.04 10.82 9.33
N ALA A 111 -10.23 11.34 10.54
CA ALA A 111 -9.91 10.68 11.80
C ALA A 111 -11.03 10.95 12.82
N PRO A 112 -12.23 10.37 12.64
CA PRO A 112 -13.40 10.68 13.46
C PRO A 112 -13.22 10.29 14.94
N GLY A 113 -12.38 9.30 15.24
CA GLY A 113 -11.94 8.96 16.60
C GLY A 113 -10.82 9.84 17.16
N GLY A 114 -10.47 10.92 16.46
CA GLY A 114 -9.47 11.91 16.85
C GLY A 114 -8.09 11.29 17.06
N ALA A 115 -7.44 11.62 18.17
CA ALA A 115 -6.08 11.18 18.50
C ALA A 115 -5.89 9.64 18.46
N LYS A 116 -6.93 8.87 18.80
CA LYS A 116 -6.84 7.39 18.78
C LYS A 116 -6.76 6.83 17.35
N ASP A 117 -7.41 7.49 16.40
CA ASP A 117 -7.37 7.11 14.99
C ASP A 117 -6.03 7.52 14.38
N LEU A 118 -5.56 8.73 14.68
CA LEU A 118 -4.24 9.21 14.29
C LEU A 118 -3.12 8.31 14.80
N LEU A 119 -3.19 7.88 16.07
CA LEU A 119 -2.22 6.96 16.65
C LEU A 119 -2.24 5.59 15.95
N ALA A 120 -3.43 5.06 15.65
CA ALA A 120 -3.56 3.78 14.95
C ALA A 120 -2.97 3.84 13.54
N VAL A 121 -3.25 4.91 12.79
CA VAL A 121 -2.69 5.14 11.45
C VAL A 121 -1.17 5.28 11.54
N ARG A 122 -0.67 6.11 12.46
CA ARG A 122 0.77 6.30 12.70
C ARG A 122 1.48 4.99 13.00
N SER A 123 0.99 4.22 13.96
CA SER A 123 1.62 2.94 14.33
C SER A 123 1.69 1.99 13.15
N LEU A 124 0.59 1.83 12.40
CA LEU A 124 0.56 0.95 11.23
C LEU A 124 1.56 1.39 10.16
N ILE A 125 1.56 2.68 9.80
CA ILE A 125 2.45 3.20 8.77
C ILE A 125 3.91 3.05 9.19
N CYS A 126 4.25 3.40 10.44
CA CYS A 126 5.61 3.25 10.95
C CYS A 126 6.08 1.79 10.94
N GLU A 127 5.22 0.84 11.33
CA GLU A 127 5.54 -0.60 11.26
C GLU A 127 5.81 -1.05 9.83
N MET A 128 4.96 -0.67 8.87
CA MET A 128 5.16 -1.06 7.47
C MET A 128 6.40 -0.43 6.86
N VAL A 129 6.67 0.84 7.18
CA VAL A 129 7.87 1.55 6.72
C VAL A 129 9.11 0.91 7.32
N ALA A 130 9.11 0.50 8.59
CA ALA A 130 10.25 -0.21 9.18
C ALA A 130 10.55 -1.52 8.41
N VAL A 131 9.52 -2.26 8.01
CA VAL A 131 9.68 -3.47 7.18
C VAL A 131 10.17 -3.13 5.77
N MET A 132 9.66 -2.07 5.16
CA MET A 132 10.13 -1.61 3.85
C MET A 132 11.59 -1.14 3.91
N CYS A 133 11.98 -0.40 4.94
CA CYS A 133 13.33 0.13 5.09
C CYS A 133 14.38 -0.98 5.25
N ARG A 134 14.01 -2.14 5.81
CA ARG A 134 14.86 -3.34 5.77
C ARG A 134 15.25 -3.71 4.33
N GLY A 135 14.29 -3.65 3.40
CA GLY A 135 14.52 -3.92 1.98
C GLY A 135 15.49 -2.96 1.30
N LEU A 136 15.64 -1.73 1.79
CA LEU A 136 16.61 -0.76 1.26
C LEU A 136 18.05 -1.23 1.46
N VAL A 137 18.31 -1.93 2.56
CA VAL A 137 19.65 -2.37 2.98
C VAL A 137 19.87 -3.88 2.81
N SER A 138 18.84 -4.62 2.40
CA SER A 138 18.92 -6.06 2.15
C SER A 138 19.95 -6.42 1.08
N ASP A 139 20.74 -7.46 1.39
CA ASP A 139 21.74 -8.00 0.47
C ASP A 139 21.12 -8.80 -0.68
N ALA A 140 21.94 -9.23 -1.64
CA ALA A 140 21.45 -9.97 -2.81
C ALA A 140 20.86 -11.34 -2.44
N LYS A 141 21.36 -11.99 -1.38
CA LYS A 141 20.91 -13.32 -0.94
C LYS A 141 19.50 -13.23 -0.37
N GLU A 142 19.29 -12.32 0.58
CA GLU A 142 17.99 -12.07 1.19
C GLU A 142 16.94 -11.70 0.14
N LEU A 143 17.29 -10.82 -0.81
CA LEU A 143 16.35 -10.44 -1.87
C LEU A 143 16.02 -11.59 -2.83
N THR A 144 16.92 -12.55 -3.00
CA THR A 144 16.65 -13.75 -3.80
C THR A 144 15.61 -14.63 -3.10
N GLU A 145 15.75 -14.83 -1.78
CA GLU A 145 14.78 -15.57 -0.97
C GLU A 145 13.41 -14.89 -0.94
N VAL A 146 13.38 -13.57 -0.77
CA VAL A 146 12.16 -12.76 -0.80
C VAL A 146 11.45 -12.86 -2.16
N LYS A 147 12.18 -12.73 -3.27
CA LYS A 147 11.62 -12.88 -4.62
C LYS A 147 11.04 -14.27 -4.85
N ALA A 148 11.77 -15.32 -4.45
CA ALA A 148 11.30 -16.70 -4.58
C ALA A 148 9.98 -16.91 -3.82
N ARG A 149 9.87 -16.34 -2.61
CA ARG A 149 8.63 -16.41 -1.82
C ARG A 149 7.46 -15.68 -2.50
N ILE A 150 7.69 -14.49 -3.04
CA ILE A 150 6.65 -13.74 -3.77
C ILE A 150 6.21 -14.51 -5.02
N GLN A 151 7.15 -15.15 -5.72
CA GLN A 151 6.83 -15.95 -6.90
C GLN A 151 5.99 -17.19 -6.53
N ASP A 152 6.40 -17.95 -5.50
CA ASP A 152 5.63 -19.09 -4.97
C ASP A 152 4.20 -18.70 -4.58
N MET A 153 4.02 -17.54 -3.96
CA MET A 153 2.69 -17.00 -3.65
C MET A 153 1.87 -16.74 -4.91
N LYS A 154 2.44 -16.07 -5.93
CA LYS A 154 1.75 -15.80 -7.20
C LYS A 154 1.35 -17.09 -7.90
N ASP A 155 2.24 -18.06 -7.94
CA ASP A 155 2.00 -19.36 -8.56
C ASP A 155 0.87 -20.13 -7.85
N LYS A 156 0.81 -20.05 -6.52
CA LYS A 156 -0.30 -20.62 -5.73
C LYS A 156 -1.64 -19.94 -5.96
N VAL A 157 -1.66 -18.63 -6.17
CA VAL A 157 -2.88 -17.88 -6.48
C VAL A 157 -3.37 -18.21 -7.89
N ILE A 158 -2.49 -18.21 -8.88
CA ILE A 158 -2.79 -18.57 -10.27
C ILE A 158 -3.25 -20.03 -10.36
N GLY A 159 -2.58 -20.95 -9.65
CA GLY A 159 -2.96 -22.36 -9.60
C GLY A 159 -4.32 -22.62 -8.92
N LYS A 160 -4.80 -21.73 -8.06
CA LYS A 160 -6.17 -21.78 -7.49
C LYS A 160 -7.21 -21.25 -8.48
N LEU A 161 -6.86 -20.22 -9.26
CA LEU A 161 -7.74 -19.66 -10.30
C LEU A 161 -7.87 -20.60 -11.51
N GLY A 162 -6.80 -21.29 -11.89
CA GLY A 162 -6.80 -22.30 -12.98
C GLY A 162 -7.53 -23.62 -12.63
N LYS A 163 -7.87 -23.86 -11.36
CA LYS A 163 -8.67 -25.01 -10.91
C LYS A 163 -10.17 -24.69 -10.79
N GLN A 164 -10.59 -23.44 -11.03
CA GLN A 164 -12.00 -23.12 -11.27
C GLN A 164 -12.34 -23.47 -12.73
N ALA A 165 -12.71 -24.74 -12.96
CA ALA A 165 -13.13 -25.29 -14.23
C ALA A 165 -14.37 -24.54 -14.82
N PRO A 166 -14.60 -24.59 -16.15
CA PRO A 166 -15.43 -23.63 -16.87
C PRO A 166 -16.91 -23.75 -16.50
N ARG A 167 -17.60 -22.60 -16.51
CA ARG A 167 -19.07 -22.54 -16.43
C ARG A 167 -19.65 -23.53 -17.44
N LYS A 168 -20.52 -24.41 -16.93
CA LYS A 168 -21.33 -25.37 -17.71
C LYS A 168 -21.75 -24.74 -19.03
N LYS A 169 -21.47 -25.46 -20.14
CA LYS A 169 -22.03 -25.21 -21.47
C LYS A 169 -23.50 -24.81 -21.33
N GLU A 170 -23.83 -23.58 -21.74
CA GLU A 170 -25.20 -23.18 -21.97
C GLU A 170 -25.82 -24.20 -22.93
N ARG A 171 -26.98 -24.69 -22.52
CA ARG A 171 -27.82 -25.59 -23.30
C ARG A 171 -28.04 -24.97 -24.67
N GLU A 172 -27.81 -25.76 -25.71
CA GLU A 172 -28.35 -25.55 -27.04
C GLU A 172 -29.81 -25.13 -26.93
N CYS A 173 -30.08 -23.84 -27.18
CA CYS A 173 -31.41 -23.38 -27.52
C CYS A 173 -31.62 -23.77 -28.98
N LYS A 174 -32.05 -25.02 -29.21
CA LYS A 174 -32.69 -25.38 -30.47
C LYS A 174 -34.03 -24.63 -30.53
N MET A 175 -34.07 -23.58 -31.32
CA MET A 175 -35.31 -23.07 -31.89
C MET A 175 -35.12 -22.89 -33.40
N MET A 176 -35.97 -23.60 -34.14
CA MET A 176 -36.27 -23.56 -35.57
C MET A 176 -35.23 -24.15 -36.52
#